data_AF-A0A3N9UAN4-F1
#
_entry.id   AF-A0A3N9UAN4-F1
#
_cell.length_a   1.000
_cell.length_b   1.000
_cell.length_c   1.000
_cell.angle_alpha   90.00
_cell.angle_beta   90.00
_cell.angle_gamma   90.00
#
_symmetry.space_group_name_H-M   'P 1'
#
loop_
_entity.id
_entity.type
_entity.pdbx_description
1 polymer ?
#
loop_
_entity_poly.entity_id
_entity_poly.type
_entity_poly.pdbx_seq_one_letter_code
_entity_poly.pdbx_strand_id
1 'polypeptide(L)'
;MKKKMNYLILLFTAILMVGCTTVEDVSTTEEETATQEVTTDNTKNSETEETTATVADEQAVKETPTQSTNDLFSGYKLIEVDGGDLSGYRESNVVVDIGFGDREYWAFTNEFGQLVRVIADKIILQDDRNEPVTSSGRYYADEAKVPGVESPVLDEGHIIADSLGGVSNAYNITPQDSTLNRHGDQAYMEDAIRKAGGATNFEAIITYPNTKTQIPSSYQYSYTLKGKVIVDKFDNVNPDEVNKSLGLTESKPSKATSSNKNHDISSVDTNGNGQVTIKEAKAAGYSMPITSDHWLYPYMQDNDHDGMVGE
;
A
#
# COMPACT_ATOMS: atom_id res chain seq x y z
N MET A 1 47.08 27.59 -44.24
CA MET A 1 48.26 26.70 -44.40
C MET A 1 48.47 26.02 -43.05
N LYS A 2 48.51 24.71 -42.80
CA LYS A 2 48.67 23.47 -43.58
C LYS A 2 47.89 22.33 -42.88
N LYS A 3 47.44 21.35 -43.67
CA LYS A 3 46.79 20.06 -43.34
C LYS A 3 47.74 19.04 -42.66
N LYS A 4 47.15 17.99 -42.06
CA LYS A 4 47.29 16.51 -42.37
C LYS A 4 46.85 15.72 -41.12
N MET A 5 45.73 15.01 -41.04
CA MET A 5 45.28 13.75 -41.67
C MET A 5 46.27 12.58 -41.55
N ASN A 6 45.87 11.52 -40.83
CA ASN A 6 46.33 10.15 -41.04
C ASN A 6 45.18 9.15 -40.81
N TYR A 7 45.01 8.29 -41.82
CA TYR A 7 44.10 7.15 -41.94
C TYR A 7 44.67 5.91 -41.24
N LEU A 8 43.82 4.95 -40.85
CA LEU A 8 43.95 3.57 -41.33
C LEU A 8 42.63 2.78 -41.22
N ILE A 9 42.21 2.28 -42.37
CA ILE A 9 41.11 1.33 -42.62
C ILE A 9 41.73 -0.08 -42.59
N LEU A 10 41.06 -1.06 -41.99
CA LEU A 10 41.06 -2.42 -42.55
C LEU A 10 39.76 -3.16 -42.24
N LEU A 11 39.06 -3.48 -43.32
CA LEU A 11 37.88 -4.32 -43.42
C LEU A 11 38.38 -5.74 -43.77
N PHE A 12 37.82 -6.79 -43.18
CA PHE A 12 37.88 -8.12 -43.81
C PHE A 12 36.61 -8.93 -43.53
N THR A 13 35.91 -9.23 -44.61
CA THR A 13 34.71 -10.04 -44.75
C THR A 13 35.02 -11.54 -44.85
N ALA A 14 34.18 -12.34 -44.19
CA ALA A 14 33.59 -13.65 -44.52
C ALA A 14 34.39 -14.76 -45.24
N ILE A 15 34.22 -16.01 -44.77
CA ILE A 15 33.83 -17.21 -45.54
C ILE A 15 33.18 -18.27 -44.61
N LEU A 16 32.09 -18.85 -45.10
CA LEU A 16 31.27 -19.95 -44.57
C LEU A 16 32.00 -21.31 -44.59
N MET A 17 31.58 -22.26 -43.73
CA MET A 17 31.41 -23.67 -44.12
C MET A 17 30.25 -24.33 -43.38
N VAL A 18 29.50 -25.10 -44.17
CA VAL A 18 28.29 -25.89 -43.89
C VAL A 18 28.67 -27.30 -43.42
N GLY A 19 27.83 -27.91 -42.58
CA GLY A 19 27.82 -29.36 -42.35
C GLY A 19 26.49 -29.83 -41.76
N CYS A 20 25.60 -30.37 -42.62
CA CYS A 20 24.40 -31.13 -42.26
C CYS A 20 24.74 -32.60 -41.97
N THR A 21 23.91 -33.28 -41.15
CA THR A 21 23.19 -34.57 -41.38
C THR A 21 22.58 -35.07 -40.05
N THR A 22 21.26 -35.01 -39.84
CA THR A 22 20.21 -36.09 -39.92
C THR A 22 20.41 -37.25 -38.92
N VAL A 23 19.43 -37.73 -38.14
CA VAL A 23 18.20 -38.48 -38.53
C VAL A 23 17.22 -38.60 -37.31
N GLU A 24 15.90 -38.63 -37.56
CA GLU A 24 14.79 -39.00 -36.66
C GLU A 24 14.64 -40.53 -36.51
N ASP A 25 14.19 -41.05 -35.34
CA ASP A 25 13.13 -42.09 -35.28
C ASP A 25 12.55 -42.35 -33.85
N VAL A 26 11.29 -41.94 -33.66
CA VAL A 26 10.06 -42.66 -33.23
C VAL A 26 10.09 -43.85 -32.20
N SER A 27 9.34 -43.64 -31.10
CA SER A 27 8.35 -44.53 -30.41
C SER A 27 8.69 -45.59 -29.34
N THR A 28 7.86 -45.52 -28.28
CA THR A 28 7.27 -46.55 -27.37
C THR A 28 8.16 -47.52 -26.59
N THR A 29 7.95 -47.60 -25.26
CA THR A 29 7.25 -48.74 -24.59
C THR A 29 7.16 -48.47 -23.08
N GLU A 30 5.97 -48.71 -22.51
CA GLU A 30 5.64 -48.79 -21.08
C GLU A 30 6.32 -50.01 -20.43
N GLU A 31 6.73 -49.94 -19.16
CA GLU A 31 6.34 -50.97 -18.17
C GLU A 31 6.73 -50.56 -16.74
N GLU A 32 5.78 -50.76 -15.85
CA GLU A 32 5.89 -50.76 -14.40
C GLU A 32 6.92 -51.80 -13.92
N THR A 33 7.61 -51.55 -12.81
CA THR A 33 7.65 -52.57 -11.74
C THR A 33 7.93 -51.91 -10.39
N ALA A 34 7.06 -52.22 -9.43
CA ALA A 34 7.18 -51.89 -8.02
C ALA A 34 7.95 -52.98 -7.24
N THR A 35 8.43 -52.57 -6.05
CA THR A 35 8.65 -53.34 -4.81
C THR A 35 9.78 -54.38 -4.71
N GLN A 36 10.70 -54.17 -3.75
CA GLN A 36 10.76 -54.83 -2.40
C GLN A 36 12.12 -54.48 -1.74
N GLU A 37 12.10 -53.82 -0.58
CA GLU A 37 12.32 -54.40 0.77
C GLU A 37 13.62 -55.19 0.95
N VAL A 38 14.52 -54.72 1.83
CA VAL A 38 15.05 -55.53 2.95
C VAL A 38 15.41 -54.61 4.13
N THR A 39 14.85 -54.99 5.26
CA THR A 39 14.94 -54.59 6.66
C THR A 39 16.33 -54.79 7.27
N THR A 40 16.69 -54.00 8.30
CA THR A 40 17.18 -54.61 9.55
C THR A 40 16.95 -53.70 10.76
N ASP A 41 16.33 -54.31 11.75
CA ASP A 41 15.81 -53.79 13.01
C ASP A 41 16.87 -53.48 14.08
N ASN A 42 16.34 -52.94 15.20
CA ASN A 42 16.64 -53.23 16.62
C ASN A 42 17.55 -52.23 17.37
N THR A 43 17.25 -51.73 18.59
CA THR A 43 16.18 -51.98 19.58
C THR A 43 16.20 -50.87 20.66
N LYS A 44 15.00 -50.47 21.12
CA LYS A 44 14.56 -49.98 22.45
C LYS A 44 15.55 -50.05 23.63
N ASN A 45 15.54 -49.08 24.55
CA ASN A 45 14.57 -49.07 25.67
C ASN A 45 14.62 -47.78 26.52
N SER A 46 13.47 -47.50 27.13
CA SER A 46 13.09 -46.43 28.05
C SER A 46 13.47 -46.77 29.50
N GLU A 47 13.79 -45.78 30.33
CA GLU A 47 13.20 -45.60 31.68
C GLU A 47 13.64 -44.29 32.35
N THR A 48 12.80 -43.90 33.30
CA THR A 48 12.48 -42.56 33.81
C THR A 48 13.09 -42.35 35.20
N GLU A 49 13.59 -41.15 35.53
CA GLU A 49 13.58 -40.65 36.93
C GLU A 49 13.30 -39.14 36.97
N GLU A 50 12.37 -38.76 37.85
CA GLU A 50 11.99 -37.41 38.22
C GLU A 50 13.11 -36.68 38.98
N THR A 51 13.24 -35.35 38.85
CA THR A 51 12.89 -34.43 39.94
C THR A 51 13.16 -32.95 39.61
N THR A 52 12.25 -32.13 40.14
CA THR A 52 12.35 -30.73 40.57
C THR A 52 12.28 -29.59 39.53
N ALA A 53 11.12 -28.93 39.62
CA ALA A 53 10.75 -27.67 39.00
C ALA A 53 11.49 -26.46 39.60
N THR A 54 11.85 -25.51 38.75
CA THR A 54 11.91 -24.08 39.08
C THR A 54 11.29 -23.30 37.92
N VAL A 55 10.14 -22.71 38.19
CA VAL A 55 9.41 -21.78 37.33
C VAL A 55 10.13 -20.44 37.38
N ALA A 56 10.56 -19.95 36.22
CA ALA A 56 10.84 -18.53 35.99
C ALA A 56 10.28 -18.16 34.61
N ASP A 57 9.44 -17.14 34.65
CA ASP A 57 8.55 -16.62 33.63
C ASP A 57 9.33 -16.08 32.42
N GLU A 58 9.25 -16.76 31.28
CA GLU A 58 9.74 -16.27 30.00
C GLU A 58 8.53 -16.16 29.08
N GLN A 59 7.98 -14.94 28.98
CA GLN A 59 7.00 -14.59 27.97
C GLN A 59 7.62 -14.82 26.59
N ALA A 60 7.32 -15.99 26.03
CA ALA A 60 7.59 -16.32 24.65
C ALA A 60 6.81 -15.35 23.74
N VAL A 61 7.48 -14.28 23.32
CA VAL A 61 7.10 -13.55 22.11
C VAL A 61 7.15 -14.57 20.99
N LYS A 62 5.98 -14.85 20.42
CA LYS A 62 5.84 -15.74 19.28
C LYS A 62 6.54 -15.08 18.09
N GLU A 63 7.83 -15.37 17.91
CA GLU A 63 8.58 -14.97 16.73
C GLU A 63 7.89 -15.56 15.50
N THR A 64 7.37 -14.68 14.65
CA THR A 64 6.95 -15.02 13.31
C THR A 64 8.17 -15.61 12.59
N PRO A 65 8.08 -16.77 11.92
CA PRO A 65 9.23 -17.33 11.24
C PRO A 65 9.66 -16.38 10.12
N THR A 66 10.89 -15.85 10.19
CA THR A 66 11.49 -15.06 9.12
C THR A 66 11.77 -15.99 7.95
N GLN A 67 10.94 -15.93 6.91
CA GLN A 67 11.17 -16.67 5.66
C GLN A 67 12.49 -16.17 5.05
N SER A 68 13.36 -17.07 4.60
CA SER A 68 14.60 -16.66 3.95
C SER A 68 14.29 -15.88 2.65
N THR A 69 15.07 -14.84 2.33
CA THR A 69 14.84 -14.03 1.12
C THR A 69 14.86 -14.85 -0.16
N ASN A 70 15.66 -15.92 -0.21
CA ASN A 70 15.68 -16.87 -1.32
C ASN A 70 14.38 -17.68 -1.45
N ASP A 71 13.72 -18.02 -0.34
CA ASP A 71 12.42 -18.67 -0.38
C ASP A 71 11.30 -17.68 -0.72
N LEU A 72 11.43 -16.42 -0.31
CA LEU A 72 10.43 -15.36 -0.53
C LEU A 72 10.25 -15.03 -2.00
N PHE A 73 11.33 -15.05 -2.78
CA PHE A 73 11.33 -14.72 -4.21
C PHE A 73 11.27 -15.95 -5.12
N SER A 74 11.01 -17.13 -4.55
CA SER A 74 10.90 -18.36 -5.34
C SER A 74 9.84 -18.23 -6.43
N GLY A 75 10.23 -18.44 -7.68
CA GLY A 75 9.37 -18.28 -8.86
C GLY A 75 9.36 -16.87 -9.48
N TYR A 76 10.07 -15.90 -8.90
CA TYR A 76 10.16 -14.53 -9.40
C TYR A 76 11.59 -14.17 -9.82
N LYS A 77 11.71 -13.41 -10.90
CA LYS A 77 12.97 -12.79 -11.31
C LYS A 77 13.10 -11.43 -10.64
N LEU A 78 14.13 -11.22 -9.84
CA LEU A 78 14.46 -9.90 -9.31
C LEU A 78 14.95 -8.98 -10.44
N ILE A 79 14.34 -7.81 -10.56
CA ILE A 79 14.78 -6.74 -11.46
C ILE A 79 14.88 -5.41 -10.71
N GLU A 80 15.66 -4.49 -11.26
CA GLU A 80 15.77 -3.11 -10.78
C GLU A 80 15.04 -2.18 -11.75
N VAL A 81 14.25 -1.27 -11.20
CA VAL A 81 13.46 -0.30 -11.96
C VAL A 81 13.63 1.04 -11.29
N ASP A 82 13.97 2.07 -12.06
CA ASP A 82 14.11 3.42 -11.52
C ASP A 82 12.80 3.86 -10.85
N GLY A 83 12.89 4.39 -9.63
CA GLY A 83 11.70 4.75 -8.85
C GLY A 83 10.85 5.85 -9.48
N GLY A 84 11.41 6.64 -10.40
CA GLY A 84 10.71 7.67 -11.16
C GLY A 84 10.42 7.27 -12.61
N ASP A 85 10.58 5.99 -12.98
CA ASP A 85 10.21 5.52 -14.31
C ASP A 85 8.72 5.68 -14.54
N LEU A 86 8.37 6.60 -15.45
CA LEU A 86 6.99 6.91 -15.80
C LEU A 86 6.36 5.87 -16.75
N SER A 87 7.13 4.89 -17.22
CA SER A 87 6.62 3.77 -18.02
C SER A 87 5.52 3.03 -17.27
N GLY A 88 4.37 2.82 -17.90
CA GLY A 88 3.29 1.99 -17.36
C GLY A 88 3.46 0.49 -17.55
N TYR A 89 4.56 0.05 -18.16
CA TYR A 89 4.81 -1.35 -18.47
C TYR A 89 5.37 -2.11 -17.26
N ARG A 90 4.96 -3.38 -17.11
CA ARG A 90 5.52 -4.30 -16.13
C ARG A 90 5.95 -5.62 -16.78
N GLU A 91 7.09 -6.13 -16.37
CA GLU A 91 7.53 -7.50 -16.67
C GLU A 91 6.66 -8.51 -15.90
N SER A 92 6.55 -9.72 -16.44
CA SER A 92 5.81 -10.82 -15.84
C SER A 92 6.68 -11.65 -14.89
N ASN A 93 6.08 -12.15 -13.80
CA ASN A 93 6.74 -12.98 -12.80
C ASN A 93 8.05 -12.36 -12.27
N VAL A 94 8.02 -11.06 -11.98
CA VAL A 94 9.16 -10.35 -11.39
C VAL A 94 8.89 -9.90 -9.98
N VAL A 95 9.97 -9.68 -9.24
CA VAL A 95 9.98 -8.96 -7.97
C VAL A 95 10.83 -7.69 -8.14
N VAL A 96 10.36 -6.58 -7.58
CA VAL A 96 10.98 -5.25 -7.70
C VAL A 96 11.00 -4.59 -6.33
N ASP A 97 12.12 -3.98 -5.98
CA ASP A 97 12.16 -3.07 -4.83
C ASP A 97 11.50 -1.74 -5.21
N ILE A 98 10.50 -1.36 -4.44
CA ILE A 98 9.73 -0.14 -4.59
C ILE A 98 9.88 0.81 -3.39
N GLY A 99 10.86 0.54 -2.53
CA GLY A 99 11.25 1.42 -1.43
C GLY A 99 12.16 2.55 -1.91
N PHE A 100 11.95 3.75 -1.37
CA PHE A 100 12.84 4.87 -1.61
C PHE A 100 14.07 4.79 -0.68
N GLY A 101 15.26 4.92 -1.25
CA GLY A 101 16.53 4.90 -0.50
C GLY A 101 16.87 3.49 -0.02
N ASP A 102 17.19 3.34 1.27
CA ASP A 102 17.60 2.06 1.87
C ASP A 102 16.40 1.23 2.39
N ARG A 103 15.18 1.54 1.93
CA ARG A 103 13.96 0.80 2.29
C ARG A 103 13.82 -0.42 1.39
N GLU A 104 13.43 -1.55 1.96
CA GLU A 104 13.18 -2.80 1.22
C GLU A 104 11.68 -3.09 1.15
N TYR A 105 11.03 -2.63 0.08
CA TYR A 105 9.60 -2.86 -0.15
C TYR A 105 9.44 -3.69 -1.42
N TRP A 106 8.92 -4.91 -1.31
CA TRP A 106 8.96 -5.87 -2.42
C TRP A 106 7.60 -5.97 -3.11
N ALA A 107 7.57 -5.63 -4.40
CA ALA A 107 6.40 -5.73 -5.28
C ALA A 107 6.51 -6.93 -6.21
N PHE A 108 5.41 -7.67 -6.42
CA PHE A 108 5.38 -8.92 -7.18
C PHE A 108 4.36 -8.85 -8.32
N THR A 109 4.76 -9.28 -9.51
CA THR A 109 3.86 -9.38 -10.66
C THR A 109 3.54 -10.83 -11.03
N ASN A 110 2.32 -11.07 -11.52
CA ASN A 110 1.97 -12.38 -12.08
C ASN A 110 2.46 -12.54 -13.54
N GLU A 111 2.10 -13.66 -14.18
CA GLU A 111 2.47 -13.97 -15.57
C GLU A 111 1.92 -12.96 -16.60
N PHE A 112 0.94 -12.14 -16.22
CA PHE A 112 0.31 -11.10 -17.05
C PHE A 112 0.86 -9.69 -16.77
N GLY A 113 1.89 -9.56 -15.92
CA GLY A 113 2.43 -8.27 -15.50
C GLY A 113 1.49 -7.46 -14.61
N GLN A 114 0.50 -8.10 -14.00
CA GLN A 114 -0.36 -7.46 -13.01
C GLN A 114 0.35 -7.45 -11.65
N LEU A 115 0.34 -6.31 -10.95
CA LEU A 115 0.88 -6.18 -9.60
C LEU A 115 -0.06 -6.87 -8.62
N VAL A 116 0.31 -8.04 -8.09
CA VAL A 116 -0.60 -8.89 -7.30
C VAL A 116 -0.32 -8.87 -5.80
N ARG A 117 0.90 -8.50 -5.40
CA ARG A 117 1.31 -8.48 -4.00
C ARG A 117 2.39 -7.42 -3.76
N VAL A 118 2.32 -6.75 -2.63
CA VAL A 118 3.38 -5.88 -2.11
C VAL A 118 3.60 -6.21 -0.65
N ILE A 119 4.86 -6.33 -0.21
CA ILE A 119 5.20 -6.59 1.20
C ILE A 119 6.30 -5.66 1.69
N ALA A 120 6.27 -5.36 2.99
CA ALA A 120 7.37 -4.72 3.69
C ALA A 120 7.37 -5.19 5.15
N ASP A 121 8.54 -5.60 5.65
CA ASP A 121 8.68 -5.97 7.06
C ASP A 121 8.41 -4.78 7.98
N LYS A 122 8.81 -3.59 7.53
CA LYS A 122 8.61 -2.33 8.24
C LYS A 122 8.38 -1.18 7.27
N ILE A 123 7.30 -0.46 7.46
CA ILE A 123 7.04 0.83 6.81
C ILE A 123 7.76 1.93 7.58
N ILE A 124 8.67 2.61 6.90
CA ILE A 124 9.46 3.75 7.39
C ILE A 124 8.95 5.00 6.68
N LEU A 125 8.43 5.95 7.45
CA LEU A 125 7.90 7.22 6.94
C LEU A 125 8.98 8.00 6.18
N GLN A 126 8.54 8.80 5.22
CA GLN A 126 9.37 9.81 4.56
C GLN A 126 9.87 10.85 5.57
N ASP A 127 11.10 11.33 5.37
CA ASP A 127 11.69 12.44 6.12
C ASP A 127 11.93 13.62 5.18
N ASP A 128 10.90 14.47 5.03
CA ASP A 128 10.88 15.65 4.17
C ASP A 128 12.05 16.63 4.42
N ARG A 129 12.73 16.54 5.56
CA ARG A 129 13.83 17.45 5.93
C ARG A 129 15.19 16.93 5.47
N ASN A 130 15.36 15.62 5.41
CA ASN A 130 16.66 14.99 5.18
C ASN A 130 16.71 14.16 3.89
N GLU A 131 15.56 13.80 3.34
CA GLU A 131 15.45 13.08 2.07
C GLU A 131 15.26 14.05 0.89
N PRO A 132 15.75 13.69 -0.31
CA PRO A 132 15.71 14.57 -1.48
C PRO A 132 14.30 14.60 -2.11
N VAL A 133 13.36 15.24 -1.42
CA VAL A 133 12.00 15.47 -1.92
C VAL A 133 11.91 16.76 -2.74
N THR A 134 10.97 16.79 -3.67
CA THR A 134 10.54 17.98 -4.41
C THR A 134 9.95 19.04 -3.48
N SER A 135 9.73 20.26 -3.97
CA SER A 135 9.09 21.33 -3.20
C SER A 135 7.65 21.01 -2.74
N SER A 136 7.02 20.01 -3.36
CA SER A 136 5.69 19.50 -2.99
C SER A 136 5.76 18.31 -2.04
N GLY A 137 6.94 17.92 -1.55
CA GLY A 137 7.11 16.77 -0.65
C GLY A 137 7.13 15.41 -1.33
N ARG A 138 7.21 15.36 -2.67
CA ARG A 138 7.22 14.09 -3.44
C ARG A 138 8.62 13.63 -3.75
N TYR A 139 8.88 12.32 -3.81
CA TYR A 139 10.19 11.81 -4.28
C TYR A 139 10.40 12.04 -5.77
N TYR A 140 9.33 11.90 -6.56
CA TYR A 140 9.36 12.05 -8.01
C TYR A 140 8.32 13.08 -8.45
N ALA A 141 8.56 13.68 -9.61
CA ALA A 141 7.71 14.76 -10.12
C ALA A 141 6.34 14.28 -10.63
N ASP A 142 6.23 12.99 -10.97
CA ASP A 142 5.07 12.37 -11.58
C ASP A 142 5.12 10.84 -11.35
N GLU A 143 3.99 10.16 -11.57
CA GLU A 143 3.81 8.73 -11.39
C GLU A 143 3.73 7.97 -12.73
N ALA A 144 4.02 6.67 -12.67
CA ALA A 144 3.96 5.78 -13.82
C ALA A 144 2.58 5.71 -14.48
N LYS A 145 2.58 5.78 -15.82
CA LYS A 145 1.36 5.80 -16.64
C LYS A 145 0.82 4.41 -16.93
N VAL A 146 0.50 3.66 -15.87
CA VAL A 146 -0.04 2.28 -15.93
C VAL A 146 -1.36 2.27 -16.70
N PRO A 147 -1.58 1.34 -17.66
CA PRO A 147 -2.83 1.29 -18.43
C PRO A 147 -4.09 1.31 -17.55
N GLY A 148 -4.94 2.31 -17.75
CA GLY A 148 -6.12 2.61 -16.95
C GLY A 148 -6.11 4.03 -16.36
N VAL A 149 -4.93 4.59 -16.05
CA VAL A 149 -4.82 5.94 -15.43
C VAL A 149 -5.15 7.08 -16.39
N GLU A 150 -5.28 6.80 -17.70
CA GLU A 150 -5.83 7.77 -18.65
C GLU A 150 -7.30 8.13 -18.38
N SER A 151 -7.99 7.34 -17.57
CA SER A 151 -9.36 7.59 -17.14
C SER A 151 -9.40 8.76 -16.14
N PRO A 152 -10.27 9.78 -16.34
CA PRO A 152 -10.34 10.93 -15.44
C PRO A 152 -10.95 10.63 -14.07
N VAL A 153 -11.46 9.40 -13.86
CA VAL A 153 -12.01 8.94 -12.58
C VAL A 153 -11.07 7.99 -11.84
N LEU A 154 -9.91 7.68 -12.44
CA LEU A 154 -8.87 6.86 -11.82
C LEU A 154 -7.63 7.72 -11.61
N ASP A 155 -7.00 7.56 -10.47
CA ASP A 155 -5.71 8.13 -10.14
C ASP A 155 -4.59 7.11 -10.37
N GLU A 156 -3.37 7.63 -10.40
CA GLU A 156 -2.13 6.87 -10.22
C GLU A 156 -1.96 6.49 -8.74
N GLY A 157 -2.81 5.58 -8.26
CA GLY A 157 -2.86 5.21 -6.85
C GLY A 157 -1.65 4.39 -6.42
N HIS A 158 -0.88 4.92 -5.48
CA HIS A 158 0.22 4.17 -4.84
C HIS A 158 -0.31 3.02 -3.99
N ILE A 159 0.39 1.89 -3.98
CA ILE A 159 0.19 0.83 -2.98
C ILE A 159 0.83 1.22 -1.65
N ILE A 160 2.04 1.78 -1.71
CA ILE A 160 2.71 2.44 -0.58
C ILE A 160 3.02 3.88 -1.01
N ALA A 161 2.35 4.87 -0.41
CA ALA A 161 2.53 6.28 -0.76
C ALA A 161 3.96 6.81 -0.54
N ASP A 162 4.28 7.93 -1.20
CA ASP A 162 5.55 8.68 -1.01
C ASP A 162 5.81 8.94 0.49
N SER A 163 4.80 9.41 1.22
CA SER A 163 4.89 9.70 2.67
C SER A 163 5.17 8.46 3.54
N LEU A 164 4.98 7.25 3.00
CA LEU A 164 5.30 5.97 3.62
C LEU A 164 6.61 5.36 3.08
N GLY A 165 7.33 6.10 2.22
CA GLY A 165 8.62 5.69 1.67
C GLY A 165 8.55 4.92 0.35
N GLY A 166 7.40 4.87 -0.33
CA GLY A 166 7.29 4.21 -1.63
C GLY A 166 7.72 5.10 -2.80
N VAL A 167 8.14 4.47 -3.90
CA VAL A 167 8.51 5.16 -5.17
C VAL A 167 7.35 5.25 -6.15
N SER A 168 7.50 5.96 -7.27
CA SER A 168 6.41 6.28 -8.21
C SER A 168 6.41 5.43 -9.51
N ASN A 169 7.20 4.36 -9.57
CA ASN A 169 7.28 3.49 -10.75
C ASN A 169 6.07 2.54 -10.88
N ALA A 170 5.91 1.89 -12.03
CA ALA A 170 4.74 1.05 -12.30
C ALA A 170 4.49 -0.04 -11.26
N TYR A 171 5.53 -0.55 -10.60
CA TYR A 171 5.42 -1.65 -9.64
C TYR A 171 4.88 -1.22 -8.27
N ASN A 172 4.67 0.07 -8.05
CA ASN A 172 3.99 0.61 -6.87
C ASN A 172 2.72 1.40 -7.20
N ILE A 173 2.39 1.59 -8.49
CA ILE A 173 1.22 2.38 -8.92
C ILE A 173 0.16 1.47 -9.50
N THR A 174 -1.12 1.71 -9.22
CA THR A 174 -2.24 1.05 -9.89
C THR A 174 -3.32 2.07 -10.27
N PRO A 175 -4.08 1.87 -11.35
CA PRO A 175 -5.26 2.67 -11.62
C PRO A 175 -6.30 2.46 -10.50
N GLN A 176 -6.51 3.48 -9.67
CA GLN A 176 -7.36 3.40 -8.49
C GLN A 176 -8.44 4.47 -8.54
N ASP A 177 -9.68 4.17 -8.11
CA ASP A 177 -10.75 5.16 -8.05
C ASP A 177 -10.30 6.42 -7.28
N SER A 178 -10.46 7.59 -7.88
CA SER A 178 -9.91 8.84 -7.32
C SER A 178 -10.49 9.19 -5.95
N THR A 179 -11.76 8.88 -5.69
CA THR A 179 -12.38 9.15 -4.39
C THR A 179 -11.86 8.17 -3.34
N LEU A 180 -11.76 6.89 -3.70
CA LEU A 180 -11.14 5.86 -2.85
C LEU A 180 -9.70 6.23 -2.46
N ASN A 181 -8.89 6.61 -3.46
CA ASN A 181 -7.48 6.96 -3.30
C ASN A 181 -7.29 8.18 -2.38
N ARG A 182 -8.06 9.25 -2.61
CA ARG A 182 -7.83 10.54 -1.93
C ARG A 182 -8.55 10.67 -0.59
N HIS A 183 -9.69 10.00 -0.44
CA HIS A 183 -10.63 10.23 0.67
C HIS A 183 -11.29 8.97 1.22
N GLY A 184 -11.03 7.80 0.63
CA GLY A 184 -11.58 6.51 1.06
C GLY A 184 -10.61 5.69 1.90
N ASP A 185 -10.82 4.38 1.91
CA ASP A 185 -10.09 3.44 2.78
C ASP A 185 -8.57 3.47 2.57
N GLN A 186 -8.09 3.72 1.35
CA GLN A 186 -6.66 3.90 1.06
C GLN A 186 -6.09 5.08 1.87
N ALA A 187 -6.70 6.26 1.77
CA ALA A 187 -6.26 7.45 2.49
C ALA A 187 -6.35 7.27 4.03
N TYR A 188 -7.39 6.60 4.52
CA TYR A 188 -7.54 6.31 5.95
C TYR A 188 -6.45 5.37 6.47
N MET A 189 -6.13 4.30 5.73
CA MET A 189 -5.05 3.39 6.06
C MET A 189 -3.71 4.14 6.13
N GLU A 190 -3.38 4.91 5.10
CA GLU A 190 -2.13 5.68 5.05
C GLU A 190 -2.01 6.66 6.21
N ASP A 191 -3.08 7.39 6.51
CA ASP A 191 -3.12 8.32 7.62
C ASP A 191 -2.93 7.62 8.98
N ALA A 192 -3.56 6.46 9.19
CA ALA A 192 -3.39 5.66 10.39
C ALA A 192 -1.93 5.20 10.58
N ILE A 193 -1.27 4.77 9.50
CA ILE A 193 0.14 4.37 9.51
C ILE A 193 1.04 5.58 9.83
N ARG A 194 0.82 6.73 9.19
CA ARG A 194 1.58 7.96 9.48
C ARG A 194 1.44 8.38 10.94
N LYS A 195 0.21 8.44 11.46
CA LYS A 195 -0.07 8.80 12.87
C LYS A 195 0.54 7.82 13.86
N ALA A 196 0.73 6.56 13.45
CA ALA A 196 1.40 5.56 14.27
C ALA A 196 2.93 5.64 14.23
N GLY A 197 3.52 6.41 13.32
CA GLY A 197 4.96 6.49 13.11
C GLY A 197 5.52 5.38 12.21
N GLY A 198 4.68 4.75 11.40
CA GLY A 198 4.99 3.58 10.59
C GLY A 198 4.20 2.33 10.99
N ALA A 199 4.50 1.21 10.34
CA ALA A 199 3.85 -0.08 10.54
C ALA A 199 4.87 -1.23 10.37
N THR A 200 4.51 -2.44 10.80
CA THR A 200 5.28 -3.66 10.52
C THR A 200 4.41 -4.74 9.91
N ASN A 201 5.02 -5.75 9.28
CA ASN A 201 4.33 -6.86 8.61
C ASN A 201 3.28 -6.36 7.61
N PHE A 202 3.66 -5.38 6.78
CA PHE A 202 2.78 -4.83 5.77
C PHE A 202 2.68 -5.80 4.59
N GLU A 203 1.46 -6.12 4.19
CA GLU A 203 1.15 -6.89 2.99
C GLU A 203 -0.10 -6.31 2.32
N ALA A 204 0.03 -5.98 1.04
CA ALA A 204 -1.08 -5.69 0.16
C ALA A 204 -1.27 -6.85 -0.81
N ILE A 205 -2.50 -7.33 -0.94
CA ILE A 205 -2.93 -8.30 -1.95
C ILE A 205 -3.89 -7.57 -2.89
N ILE A 206 -3.56 -7.58 -4.18
CA ILE A 206 -4.30 -6.86 -5.21
C ILE A 206 -4.99 -7.86 -6.12
N THR A 207 -6.32 -7.74 -6.24
CA THR A 207 -7.15 -8.66 -7.04
C THR A 207 -7.59 -7.99 -8.32
N TYR A 208 -7.68 -8.76 -9.41
CA TYR A 208 -8.08 -8.29 -10.73
C TYR A 208 -9.32 -9.03 -11.24
N PRO A 209 -10.17 -8.37 -12.05
CA PRO A 209 -11.38 -9.02 -12.59
C PRO A 209 -11.07 -10.00 -13.72
N ASN A 210 -9.90 -9.88 -14.36
CA ASN A 210 -9.41 -10.76 -15.43
C ASN A 210 -7.91 -10.51 -15.66
N THR A 211 -7.30 -11.27 -16.56
CA THR A 211 -5.87 -11.24 -16.86
C THR A 211 -5.44 -10.22 -17.92
N LYS A 212 -6.37 -9.42 -18.46
CA LYS A 212 -6.12 -8.46 -19.55
C LYS A 212 -5.95 -7.03 -19.07
N THR A 213 -6.66 -6.65 -18.02
CA THR A 213 -6.65 -5.29 -17.49
C THR A 213 -5.54 -5.09 -16.46
N GLN A 214 -5.00 -3.87 -16.38
CA GLN A 214 -4.11 -3.45 -15.29
C GLN A 214 -4.86 -2.69 -14.19
N ILE A 215 -6.19 -2.59 -14.29
CA ILE A 215 -7.08 -1.98 -13.28
C ILE A 215 -7.51 -3.06 -12.28
N PRO A 216 -7.12 -2.96 -10.99
CA PRO A 216 -7.56 -3.88 -9.95
C PRO A 216 -9.08 -3.80 -9.72
N SER A 217 -9.68 -4.89 -9.26
CA SER A 217 -11.06 -4.92 -8.76
C SER A 217 -11.14 -4.61 -7.27
N SER A 218 -10.14 -4.99 -6.48
CA SER A 218 -10.15 -4.83 -5.03
C SER A 218 -8.76 -5.01 -4.41
N TYR A 219 -8.65 -4.55 -3.17
CA TYR A 219 -7.43 -4.60 -2.37
C TYR A 219 -7.73 -5.25 -1.01
N GLN A 220 -6.73 -5.97 -0.49
CA GLN A 220 -6.67 -6.38 0.91
C GLN A 220 -5.32 -5.97 1.47
N TYR A 221 -5.34 -5.10 2.46
CA TYR A 221 -4.15 -4.70 3.20
C TYR A 221 -4.15 -5.37 4.57
N SER A 222 -2.98 -5.83 5.01
CA SER A 222 -2.75 -6.28 6.37
C SER A 222 -1.45 -5.69 6.89
N TYR A 223 -1.47 -5.17 8.11
CA TYR A 223 -0.33 -4.50 8.73
C TYR A 223 -0.49 -4.45 10.24
N THR A 224 0.61 -4.26 10.95
CA THR A 224 0.64 -4.20 12.41
C THR A 224 0.91 -2.78 12.87
N LEU A 225 -0.02 -2.19 13.62
CA LEU A 225 0.14 -0.91 14.31
C LEU A 225 0.25 -1.13 15.81
N LYS A 226 1.39 -0.73 16.42
CA LYS A 226 1.59 -0.79 17.88
C LYS A 226 1.22 -2.16 18.47
N GLY A 227 1.57 -3.25 17.78
CA GLY A 227 1.31 -4.63 18.18
C GLY A 227 -0.09 -5.17 17.84
N LYS A 228 -0.96 -4.40 17.17
CA LYS A 228 -2.28 -4.85 16.72
C LYS A 228 -2.29 -5.07 15.21
N VAL A 229 -2.70 -6.24 14.78
CA VAL A 229 -2.90 -6.58 13.36
C VAL A 229 -4.22 -5.95 12.90
N ILE A 230 -4.13 -5.18 11.82
CA ILE A 230 -5.26 -4.57 11.10
C ILE A 230 -5.37 -5.29 9.75
N VAL A 231 -6.60 -5.49 9.28
CA VAL A 231 -6.90 -6.05 7.96
C VAL A 231 -8.01 -5.22 7.33
N ASP A 232 -7.66 -4.48 6.29
CA ASP A 232 -8.58 -3.62 5.54
C ASP A 232 -8.88 -4.27 4.18
N LYS A 233 -10.14 -4.26 3.76
CA LYS A 233 -10.58 -4.80 2.47
C LYS A 233 -11.57 -3.86 1.82
N PHE A 234 -11.30 -3.51 0.57
CA PHE A 234 -12.15 -2.59 -0.18
C PHE A 234 -12.07 -2.84 -1.68
N ASP A 235 -13.18 -2.55 -2.36
CA ASP A 235 -13.31 -2.65 -3.81
C ASP A 235 -12.78 -1.37 -4.47
N ASN A 236 -12.22 -1.49 -5.67
CA ASN A 236 -11.71 -0.38 -6.46
C ASN A 236 -12.85 0.36 -7.18
N VAL A 237 -13.74 0.96 -6.39
CA VAL A 237 -14.94 1.68 -6.84
C VAL A 237 -15.12 2.94 -6.01
N ASN A 238 -15.96 3.86 -6.48
CA ASN A 238 -16.26 5.08 -5.74
C ASN A 238 -17.04 4.78 -4.45
N PRO A 239 -16.46 5.04 -3.25
CA PRO A 239 -17.12 4.76 -1.98
C PRO A 239 -18.39 5.59 -1.78
N ASP A 240 -18.50 6.79 -2.36
CA ASP A 240 -19.72 7.62 -2.24
C ASP A 240 -20.89 6.98 -3.00
N GLU A 241 -20.62 6.38 -4.16
CA GLU A 241 -21.64 5.67 -4.93
C GLU A 241 -22.11 4.40 -4.21
N VAL A 242 -21.18 3.65 -3.61
CA VAL A 242 -21.50 2.49 -2.78
C VAL A 242 -22.33 2.92 -1.59
N ASN A 243 -21.88 3.92 -0.82
CA ASN A 243 -22.61 4.44 0.34
C ASN A 243 -24.00 4.93 -0.04
N LYS A 244 -24.14 5.59 -1.20
CA LYS A 244 -25.44 6.03 -1.71
C LYS A 244 -26.35 4.86 -2.05
N SER A 245 -25.82 3.82 -2.70
CA SER A 245 -26.58 2.61 -3.03
C SER A 245 -27.05 1.85 -1.78
N LEU A 246 -26.28 1.93 -0.69
CA LEU A 246 -26.61 1.36 0.61
C LEU A 246 -27.54 2.26 1.45
N GLY A 247 -27.89 3.46 0.96
CA GLY A 247 -28.70 4.43 1.69
C GLY A 247 -27.98 5.11 2.85
N LEU A 248 -26.65 5.00 2.94
CA LEU A 248 -25.82 5.61 3.98
C LEU A 248 -25.58 7.11 3.76
N THR A 249 -25.83 7.60 2.53
CA THR A 249 -25.69 9.04 2.20
C THR A 249 -26.94 9.85 2.52
N GLU A 250 -28.03 9.25 2.99
CA GLU A 250 -29.21 9.99 3.46
C GLU A 250 -29.01 10.53 4.89
N SER A 251 -27.92 11.28 5.10
CA SER A 251 -28.00 12.41 6.02
C SER A 251 -28.73 13.52 5.29
N LYS A 252 -30.04 13.60 5.53
CA LYS A 252 -30.93 14.72 5.16
C LYS A 252 -30.15 16.04 5.07
N PRO A 253 -30.27 16.82 3.99
CA PRO A 253 -29.85 18.20 4.04
C PRO A 253 -30.83 18.92 4.96
N SER A 254 -30.48 19.07 6.24
CA SER A 254 -30.85 20.32 6.88
C SER A 254 -30.05 21.37 6.13
N LYS A 255 -30.78 22.08 5.28
CA LYS A 255 -30.31 23.16 4.45
C LYS A 255 -29.76 24.27 5.36
N ALA A 256 -28.54 24.13 5.87
CA ALA A 256 -27.76 25.26 6.34
C ALA A 256 -27.15 25.89 5.10
N THR A 257 -27.99 26.68 4.43
CA THR A 257 -27.51 27.67 3.47
C THR A 257 -26.52 28.53 4.25
N SER A 258 -25.24 28.45 3.92
CA SER A 258 -24.24 29.48 4.20
C SER A 258 -24.62 30.74 3.43
N SER A 259 -25.75 31.33 3.79
CA SER A 259 -26.01 32.73 3.54
C SER A 259 -25.38 33.45 4.72
N ASN A 260 -24.41 34.31 4.44
CA ASN A 260 -24.00 35.41 5.30
C ASN A 260 -25.23 36.07 5.93
N LYS A 261 -25.62 35.60 7.11
CA LYS A 261 -26.60 36.22 7.97
C LYS A 261 -25.87 36.35 9.29
N ASN A 262 -25.79 37.57 9.79
CA ASN A 262 -25.66 37.80 11.23
C ASN A 262 -26.62 36.83 11.92
N HIS A 263 -26.08 35.76 12.51
CA HIS A 263 -26.88 34.90 13.34
C HIS A 263 -27.24 35.74 14.57
N ASP A 264 -28.53 35.98 14.75
CA ASP A 264 -29.03 36.70 15.90
C ASP A 264 -28.90 35.78 17.12
N ILE A 265 -27.81 35.98 17.86
CA ILE A 265 -27.52 35.24 19.09
C ILE A 265 -28.32 35.75 20.29
N SER A 266 -29.20 36.75 20.16
CA SER A 266 -29.94 37.33 21.30
C SER A 266 -30.83 36.32 22.06
N SER A 267 -31.18 35.21 21.41
CA SER A 267 -31.91 34.10 22.03
C SER A 267 -31.04 33.16 22.89
N VAL A 268 -29.72 33.26 22.79
CA VAL A 268 -28.75 32.40 23.49
C VAL A 268 -27.79 33.22 24.35
N ASP A 269 -27.26 34.33 23.82
CA ASP A 269 -26.45 35.32 24.55
C ASP A 269 -27.35 36.15 25.48
N THR A 270 -27.59 35.61 26.67
CA THR A 270 -28.46 36.23 27.67
C THR A 270 -27.88 37.49 28.28
N ASN A 271 -26.57 37.68 28.16
CA ASN A 271 -25.85 38.80 28.76
C ASN A 271 -25.51 39.90 27.73
N GLY A 272 -25.66 39.63 26.44
CA GLY A 272 -25.53 40.58 25.34
C GLY A 272 -24.10 41.00 25.02
N ASN A 273 -23.10 40.22 25.41
CA ASN A 273 -21.68 40.55 25.20
C ASN A 273 -21.13 40.09 23.84
N GLY A 274 -21.93 39.43 23.00
CA GLY A 274 -21.49 38.92 21.71
C GLY A 274 -20.84 37.53 21.75
N GLN A 275 -20.73 36.91 22.93
CA GLN A 275 -20.02 35.64 23.14
C GLN A 275 -20.85 34.69 24.01
N VAL A 276 -21.13 33.51 23.46
CA VAL A 276 -21.97 32.49 24.06
C VAL A 276 -21.13 31.53 24.91
N THR A 277 -21.51 31.36 26.17
CA THR A 277 -20.90 30.38 27.06
C THR A 277 -21.53 28.99 26.91
N ILE A 278 -20.82 27.92 27.34
CA ILE A 278 -21.38 26.56 27.43
C ILE A 278 -22.67 26.54 28.25
N LYS A 279 -22.75 27.36 29.31
CA LYS A 279 -23.92 27.47 30.18
C LYS A 279 -25.13 28.03 29.43
N GLU A 280 -24.93 29.07 28.64
CA GLU A 280 -25.98 29.69 27.81
C GLU A 280 -26.44 28.74 26.71
N ALA A 281 -25.52 28.06 26.04
CA ALA A 281 -25.84 27.04 25.04
C ALA A 281 -26.67 25.88 25.66
N LYS A 282 -26.28 25.37 26.82
CA LYS A 282 -27.05 24.34 27.54
C LYS A 282 -28.44 24.83 27.97
N ALA A 283 -28.53 26.07 28.45
CA ALA A 283 -29.81 26.67 28.85
C ALA A 283 -30.77 26.87 27.66
N ALA A 284 -30.22 27.14 26.47
CA ALA A 284 -30.95 27.20 25.21
C ALA A 284 -31.30 25.81 24.63
N GLY A 285 -30.92 24.72 25.31
CA GLY A 285 -31.26 23.35 24.94
C GLY A 285 -30.28 22.67 23.99
N TYR A 286 -29.08 23.23 23.78
CA TYR A 286 -28.04 22.60 22.96
C TYR A 286 -27.26 21.53 23.75
N SER A 287 -26.99 20.42 23.08
CA SER A 287 -26.11 19.35 23.58
C SER A 287 -24.64 19.71 23.37
N MET A 288 -23.77 19.25 24.27
CA MET A 288 -22.31 19.40 24.17
C MET A 288 -21.65 18.09 23.68
N PRO A 289 -20.45 18.16 23.06
CA PRO A 289 -19.74 19.38 22.67
C PRO A 289 -20.39 20.07 21.46
N ILE A 290 -20.21 21.38 21.36
CA ILE A 290 -20.51 22.15 20.15
C ILE A 290 -19.28 22.11 19.27
N THR A 291 -19.42 21.51 18.10
CA THR A 291 -18.35 21.27 17.13
C THR A 291 -18.17 22.47 16.18
N SER A 292 -17.00 22.56 15.54
CA SER A 292 -16.63 23.65 14.63
C SER A 292 -17.58 23.88 13.43
N ASP A 293 -18.37 22.88 13.06
CA ASP A 293 -19.41 22.92 12.02
C ASP A 293 -20.76 23.49 12.50
N HIS A 294 -20.93 23.70 13.81
CA HIS A 294 -22.16 24.26 14.37
C HIS A 294 -22.19 25.79 14.29
N TRP A 295 -23.31 26.38 13.87
CA TRP A 295 -23.44 27.83 13.68
C TRP A 295 -23.16 28.70 14.92
N LEU A 296 -23.31 28.13 16.12
CA LEU A 296 -23.04 28.79 17.40
C LEU A 296 -21.54 28.85 17.72
N TYR A 297 -20.74 27.96 17.14
CA TYR A 297 -19.32 27.79 17.41
C TYR A 297 -18.48 29.08 17.25
N PRO A 298 -18.66 29.91 16.20
CA PRO A 298 -17.90 31.15 16.05
C PRO A 298 -18.12 32.16 17.19
N TYR A 299 -19.19 32.00 17.97
CA TYR A 299 -19.53 32.84 19.12
C TYR A 299 -19.11 32.21 20.45
N MET A 300 -18.51 31.02 20.44
CA MET A 300 -18.08 30.31 21.64
C MET A 300 -16.54 30.33 21.75
N GLN A 301 -16.02 30.15 22.97
CA GLN A 301 -14.59 30.11 23.21
C GLN A 301 -14.08 28.66 23.18
N ASP A 302 -13.34 28.32 22.13
CA ASP A 302 -12.47 27.14 22.06
C ASP A 302 -11.08 27.56 22.58
N ASN A 303 -10.63 26.94 23.68
CA ASN A 303 -9.40 27.32 24.38
C ASN A 303 -8.18 26.51 23.92
N ASP A 304 -8.40 25.29 23.45
CA ASP A 304 -7.39 24.30 23.05
C ASP A 304 -7.33 24.10 21.53
N HIS A 305 -8.21 24.78 20.79
CA HIS A 305 -8.23 24.81 19.32
C HIS A 305 -8.44 23.43 18.69
N ASP A 306 -9.18 22.56 19.38
CA ASP A 306 -9.46 21.18 18.97
C ASP A 306 -10.70 21.07 18.07
N GLY A 307 -11.44 22.17 17.89
CA GLY A 307 -12.65 22.21 17.08
C GLY A 307 -13.93 21.87 17.87
N MET A 308 -13.86 21.85 19.20
CA MET A 308 -14.95 21.46 20.10
C MET A 308 -15.09 22.45 21.27
N VAL A 309 -16.32 22.75 21.68
CA VAL A 309 -16.58 23.53 22.90
C VAL A 309 -17.61 22.81 23.76
N GLY A 310 -17.20 22.30 24.92
CA GLY A 310 -18.15 21.69 25.87
C GLY A 310 -17.69 20.45 26.64
N GLU A 311 -16.39 20.17 26.69
CA GLU A 311 -15.82 19.16 27.61
C GLU A 311 -16.03 19.51 29.09
#